data_AF-A0A6C0KNY9-F1
#
_entry.id   AF-A0A6C0KNY9-F1
#
_cell.length_a   1.000
_cell.length_b   1.000
_cell.length_c   1.000
_cell.angle_alpha   90.00
_cell.angle_beta   90.00
_cell.angle_gamma   90.00
#
_symmetry.space_group_name_H-M   'P 1'
#
loop_
_entity.id
_entity.type
_entity.pdbx_description
1 polymer ?
#
loop_
_entity_poly.entity_id
_entity_poly.type
_entity_poly.pdbx_seq_one_letter_code
_entity_poly.pdbx_strand_id
1 'polypeptide(L)'
;MNYNTNIVVFDLDETLGYFVELGMFWDALKGLIQKYNIELLMDQTFFNVILDLYPEFLRPNIIGILNYLKKKKDKNHCHKLMIYTNNQGPKEWARFIINYFEKKINYKIFDQIIAAFKIHGNHVEICRTTHMKTHNDLIKCTKIPDDARICFLDDVFYPGMSNEKIYYINLKPYIHNLTFDEMINRVIEKKLFNIQSDLCKDFLTTFLKKYDYIFEDKTELAQSVDKIISKQILKHLDIFFYKFSDACYNMNTKRRKIIKNKTLKKNKNITN
;
A
#
# COMPACT_ATOMS: atom_id res chain seq x y z
N MET A 1 9.31 26.85 10.59
CA MET A 1 9.55 25.91 9.48
C MET A 1 8.20 25.33 9.11
N ASN A 2 7.66 25.62 7.92
CA ASN A 2 6.44 24.96 7.44
C ASN A 2 6.81 23.52 7.06
N TYR A 3 6.60 22.58 7.98
CA TYR A 3 6.65 21.17 7.63
C TYR A 3 5.42 20.88 6.78
N ASN A 4 5.61 20.75 5.47
CA ASN A 4 4.54 20.22 4.62
C ASN A 4 4.30 18.76 5.02
N THR A 5 3.16 18.49 5.65
CA THR A 5 2.74 17.15 6.08
C THR A 5 2.36 16.31 4.87
N ASN A 6 3.35 15.66 4.25
CA ASN A 6 3.13 14.72 3.16
C ASN A 6 2.83 13.34 3.71
N ILE A 7 1.72 12.76 3.27
CA ILE A 7 1.25 11.45 3.69
C ILE A 7 1.11 10.58 2.44
N VAL A 8 1.59 9.34 2.51
CA VAL A 8 1.36 8.34 1.47
C VAL A 8 0.42 7.29 2.03
N VAL A 9 -0.61 6.94 1.29
CA VAL A 9 -1.62 5.97 1.71
C VAL A 9 -1.78 4.94 0.59
N PHE A 10 -1.58 3.67 0.93
CA PHE A 10 -1.74 2.53 0.02
C PHE A 10 -2.99 1.73 0.39
N ASP A 11 -3.68 1.20 -0.62
CA ASP A 11 -4.41 -0.05 -0.42
C ASP A 11 -3.46 -1.24 -0.24
N LEU A 12 -3.98 -2.37 0.23
CA LEU A 12 -3.26 -3.60 0.49
C LEU A 12 -3.34 -4.57 -0.70
N ASP A 13 -4.46 -5.28 -0.83
CA ASP A 13 -4.70 -6.25 -1.90
C ASP A 13 -4.83 -5.54 -3.26
N GLU A 14 -4.43 -6.23 -4.33
CA GLU A 14 -4.32 -5.77 -5.72
C GLU A 14 -3.44 -4.51 -5.94
N THR A 15 -2.94 -3.89 -4.86
CA THR A 15 -2.13 -2.68 -4.84
C THR A 15 -0.69 -2.97 -4.43
N LEU A 16 -0.45 -3.64 -3.30
CA LEU A 16 0.89 -4.11 -2.89
C LEU A 16 1.21 -5.51 -3.42
N GLY A 17 0.17 -6.30 -3.69
CA GLY A 17 0.27 -7.69 -4.11
C GLY A 17 -1.11 -8.33 -4.22
N TYR A 18 -1.15 -9.59 -4.64
CA TYR A 18 -2.35 -10.39 -4.75
C TYR A 18 -2.26 -11.53 -3.73
N PHE A 19 -3.08 -11.49 -2.67
CA PHE A 19 -2.87 -12.32 -1.49
C PHE A 19 -4.00 -13.32 -1.22
N VAL A 20 -4.93 -13.50 -2.17
CA VAL A 20 -6.13 -14.33 -2.00
C VAL A 20 -5.75 -15.81 -1.79
N GLU A 21 -5.00 -16.40 -2.71
CA GLU A 21 -4.58 -17.80 -2.60
C GLU A 21 -3.60 -18.03 -1.47
N LEU A 22 -2.73 -17.06 -1.20
CA LEU A 22 -1.85 -17.11 -0.04
C LEU A 22 -2.66 -17.23 1.25
N GLY A 23 -3.77 -16.49 1.36
CA GLY A 23 -4.68 -16.58 2.50
C GLY A 23 -5.33 -17.95 2.64
N MET A 24 -5.90 -18.48 1.54
CA MET A 24 -6.48 -19.83 1.51
C MET A 24 -5.45 -20.90 1.88
N PHE A 25 -4.24 -20.76 1.36
CA PHE A 25 -3.14 -21.68 1.61
C PHE A 25 -2.64 -21.58 3.05
N TRP A 26 -2.54 -20.38 3.61
CA TRP A 26 -2.20 -20.16 5.01
C TRP A 26 -3.19 -20.85 5.97
N ASP A 27 -4.49 -20.78 5.67
CA ASP A 27 -5.53 -21.50 6.41
C ASP A 27 -5.38 -23.02 6.27
N ALA A 28 -5.06 -23.51 5.07
CA ALA A 28 -4.79 -24.94 4.84
C ALA A 28 -3.57 -25.43 5.63
N LEU A 29 -2.48 -24.66 5.67
CA LEU A 29 -1.29 -24.96 6.47
C LEU A 29 -1.62 -24.99 7.97
N LYS A 30 -2.43 -24.04 8.45
CA LYS A 30 -2.91 -24.04 9.84
C LYS A 30 -3.68 -25.33 10.15
N GLY A 31 -4.58 -25.74 9.26
CA GLY A 31 -5.33 -26.98 9.38
C GLY A 31 -4.43 -28.22 9.40
N LEU A 32 -3.38 -28.25 8.58
CA LEU A 32 -2.42 -29.34 8.51
C LEU A 32 -1.66 -29.49 9.84
N ILE A 33 -1.12 -28.38 10.34
CA ILE A 33 -0.38 -28.34 11.61
C ILE A 33 -1.25 -28.84 12.77
N GLN A 34 -2.52 -28.42 12.81
CA GLN A 34 -3.48 -28.87 13.82
C GLN A 34 -3.84 -30.35 13.67
N LYS A 35 -4.07 -30.82 12.43
CA LYS A 35 -4.48 -32.20 12.17
C LYS A 35 -3.42 -33.22 12.57
N TYR A 36 -2.14 -32.89 12.36
CA TYR A 36 -1.01 -33.77 12.60
C TYR A 36 -0.21 -33.43 13.86
N ASN A 37 -0.70 -32.49 14.69
CA ASN A 37 -0.03 -32.03 15.92
C ASN A 37 1.44 -31.65 15.67
N ILE A 38 1.71 -30.93 14.59
CA ILE A 38 3.07 -30.51 14.23
C ILE A 38 3.51 -29.42 15.22
N GLU A 39 4.67 -29.57 15.85
CA GLU A 39 5.29 -28.55 16.71
C GLU A 39 5.83 -27.38 15.87
N LEU A 40 4.92 -26.58 15.31
CA LEU A 40 5.21 -25.41 14.51
C LEU A 40 4.21 -24.30 14.84
N LEU A 41 4.72 -23.09 15.06
CA LEU A 41 3.90 -21.93 15.36
C LEU A 41 3.52 -21.17 14.07
N MET A 42 2.24 -20.79 13.97
CA MET A 42 1.74 -19.90 12.93
C MET A 42 2.08 -18.43 13.24
N ASP A 43 3.37 -18.11 13.20
CA ASP A 43 3.90 -16.79 13.56
C ASP A 43 4.44 -15.98 12.36
N GLN A 44 4.97 -14.79 12.63
CA GLN A 44 5.52 -13.91 11.59
C GLN A 44 6.73 -14.53 10.89
N THR A 45 7.54 -15.30 11.60
CA THR A 45 8.73 -15.93 11.05
C THR A 45 8.32 -16.97 10.03
N PHE A 46 7.36 -17.83 10.37
CA PHE A 46 6.81 -18.82 9.46
C PHE A 46 6.08 -18.17 8.29
N PHE A 47 5.28 -17.13 8.52
CA PHE A 47 4.63 -16.36 7.45
C PHE A 47 5.65 -15.84 6.44
N ASN A 48 6.77 -15.29 6.90
CA ASN A 48 7.82 -14.80 6.00
C ASN A 48 8.43 -15.92 5.16
N VAL A 49 8.65 -17.10 5.74
CA VAL A 49 9.14 -18.28 5.00
C VAL A 49 8.15 -18.70 3.92
N ILE A 50 6.86 -18.73 4.23
CA ILE A 50 5.82 -19.09 3.28
C ILE A 50 5.73 -18.07 2.14
N LEU A 51 5.65 -16.77 2.44
CA LEU A 51 5.56 -15.75 1.39
C LEU A 51 6.83 -15.67 0.53
N ASP A 52 8.00 -16.04 1.07
CA ASP A 52 9.24 -16.17 0.28
C ASP A 52 9.21 -17.28 -0.77
N LEU A 53 8.33 -18.27 -0.62
CA LEU A 53 8.11 -19.31 -1.65
C LEU A 53 7.24 -18.81 -2.80
N TYR A 54 6.57 -17.66 -2.66
CA TYR A 54 5.59 -17.14 -3.63
C TYR A 54 5.81 -15.66 -3.92
N PRO A 55 6.99 -15.25 -4.41
CA PRO A 55 7.25 -13.86 -4.79
C PRO A 55 6.30 -13.32 -5.87
N GLU A 56 5.61 -14.19 -6.61
CA GLU A 56 4.59 -13.89 -7.63
C GLU A 56 3.38 -13.17 -7.04
N PHE A 57 3.08 -13.35 -5.75
CA PHE A 57 2.01 -12.62 -5.08
C PHE A 57 2.39 -11.17 -4.79
N LEU A 58 3.66 -10.78 -4.92
CA LEU A 58 4.09 -9.41 -4.69
C LEU A 58 4.04 -8.61 -5.98
N ARG A 59 3.48 -7.40 -5.93
CA ARG A 59 3.52 -6.50 -7.08
C ARG A 59 4.97 -6.25 -7.51
N PRO A 60 5.29 -6.29 -8.82
CA PRO A 60 6.65 -6.08 -9.29
C PRO A 60 7.29 -4.82 -8.70
N ASN A 61 8.54 -4.92 -8.26
CA ASN A 61 9.30 -3.80 -7.70
C ASN A 61 8.66 -3.12 -6.46
N ILE A 62 7.70 -3.74 -5.76
CA ILE A 62 7.12 -3.13 -4.55
C ILE A 62 8.16 -2.86 -3.46
N ILE A 63 9.12 -3.77 -3.28
CA ILE A 63 10.26 -3.57 -2.36
C ILE A 63 11.10 -2.36 -2.76
N GLY A 64 11.28 -2.11 -4.06
CA GLY A 64 11.99 -0.93 -4.55
C GLY A 64 11.23 0.37 -4.28
N ILE A 65 9.90 0.35 -4.46
CA ILE A 65 8.99 1.47 -4.13
C ILE A 65 9.07 1.80 -2.63
N LEU A 66 8.98 0.78 -1.77
CA LEU A 66 9.05 0.98 -0.32
C LEU A 66 10.42 1.49 0.12
N ASN A 67 11.52 0.99 -0.46
CA ASN A 67 12.87 1.53 -0.20
C ASN A 67 13.02 2.99 -0.67
N TYR A 68 12.39 3.37 -1.78
CA TYR A 68 12.35 4.77 -2.19
C TYR A 68 11.60 5.63 -1.15
N LEU A 69 10.45 5.17 -0.65
CA LEU A 69 9.67 5.87 0.36
C LEU A 69 10.40 5.95 1.70
N LYS A 70 11.13 4.90 2.09
CA LYS A 70 12.05 4.91 3.24
C LYS A 70 13.04 6.06 3.13
N LYS A 71 13.70 6.23 1.98
CA LYS A 71 14.60 7.37 1.73
C LYS A 71 13.90 8.74 1.82
N LYS A 72 12.60 8.82 1.49
CA LYS A 72 11.82 10.05 1.67
C LYS A 72 11.46 10.31 3.13
N LYS A 73 11.16 9.27 3.92
CA LYS A 73 10.97 9.39 5.38
C LYS A 73 12.27 9.82 6.06
N ASP A 74 13.40 9.20 5.73
CA ASP A 74 14.72 9.54 6.30
C ASP A 74 15.13 11.00 6.01
N LYS A 75 14.67 11.56 4.89
CA LYS A 75 14.88 12.98 4.51
C LYS A 75 13.80 13.91 5.05
N ASN A 76 12.88 13.44 5.89
CA ASN A 76 11.71 14.19 6.39
C ASN A 76 10.79 14.74 5.29
N HIS A 77 10.80 14.14 4.10
CA HIS A 77 9.92 14.51 2.99
C HIS A 77 8.59 13.76 2.99
N CYS A 78 8.51 12.65 3.73
CA CYS A 78 7.30 11.86 3.94
C CYS A 78 7.08 11.75 5.45
N HIS A 79 5.97 12.29 5.96
CA HIS A 79 5.69 12.31 7.39
C HIS A 79 5.09 10.98 7.86
N LYS A 80 4.10 10.47 7.13
CA LYS A 80 3.51 9.16 7.42
C LYS A 80 3.26 8.36 6.14
N LEU A 81 3.28 7.04 6.29
CA LEU A 81 2.91 6.06 5.30
C LEU A 81 1.90 5.10 5.94
N MET A 82 0.74 4.94 5.33
CA MET A 82 -0.40 4.22 5.93
C MET A 82 -0.97 3.19 4.97
N ILE A 83 -1.64 2.19 5.53
CA ILE A 83 -2.54 1.29 4.80
C ILE A 83 -3.98 1.69 5.04
N TYR A 84 -4.75 1.85 3.97
CA TYR A 84 -6.20 2.03 4.04
C TYR A 84 -6.87 0.97 3.19
N THR A 85 -7.35 -0.09 3.83
CA THR A 85 -7.82 -1.30 3.15
C THR A 85 -9.27 -1.63 3.45
N ASN A 86 -9.91 -2.32 2.51
CA ASN A 86 -11.22 -2.94 2.66
C ASN A 86 -11.13 -4.46 2.85
N ASN A 87 -9.91 -5.01 3.04
CA ASN A 87 -9.70 -6.42 3.34
C ASN A 87 -10.59 -6.87 4.53
N GLN A 88 -11.37 -7.93 4.31
CA GLN A 88 -12.33 -8.47 5.28
C GLN A 88 -11.76 -9.63 6.12
N GLY A 89 -10.48 -9.96 5.92
CA GLY A 89 -9.76 -10.88 6.77
C GLY A 89 -9.48 -10.29 8.16
N PRO A 90 -8.95 -11.10 9.08
CA PRO A 90 -8.52 -10.62 10.39
C PRO A 90 -7.48 -9.50 10.27
N LYS A 91 -7.48 -8.51 11.18
CA LYS A 91 -6.47 -7.43 11.20
C LYS A 91 -5.03 -7.97 11.24
N GLU A 92 -4.83 -9.16 11.80
CA GLU A 92 -3.54 -9.85 11.84
C GLU A 92 -3.02 -10.22 10.45
N TRP A 93 -3.90 -10.54 9.49
CA TRP A 93 -3.51 -10.85 8.12
C TRP A 93 -2.78 -9.69 7.45
N ALA A 94 -3.39 -8.50 7.48
CA ALA A 94 -2.77 -7.28 6.98
C ALA A 94 -1.44 -6.99 7.70
N ARG A 95 -1.38 -7.27 9.01
CA ARG A 95 -0.16 -7.08 9.80
C ARG A 95 0.97 -8.05 9.39
N PHE A 96 0.65 -9.31 9.11
CA PHE A 96 1.63 -10.28 8.61
C PHE A 96 2.27 -9.81 7.30
N ILE A 97 1.45 -9.34 6.35
CA ILE A 97 1.90 -8.81 5.05
C ILE A 97 2.76 -7.55 5.24
N ILE A 98 2.32 -6.60 6.06
CA ILE A 98 3.06 -5.36 6.30
C ILE A 98 4.40 -5.64 6.98
N ASN A 99 4.41 -6.46 8.02
CA ASN A 99 5.64 -6.84 8.73
C ASN A 99 6.60 -7.59 7.80
N TYR A 100 6.09 -8.39 6.85
CA TYR A 100 6.92 -9.02 5.83
C TYR A 100 7.64 -7.94 4.99
N PHE A 101 6.92 -6.94 4.50
CA PHE A 101 7.53 -5.83 3.77
C PHE A 101 8.56 -5.06 4.60
N GLU A 102 8.22 -4.73 5.86
CA GLU A 102 9.12 -4.06 6.79
C GLU A 102 10.39 -4.87 7.07
N LYS A 103 10.28 -6.20 7.16
CA LYS A 103 11.41 -7.12 7.27
C LYS A 103 12.28 -7.07 6.01
N LYS A 104 11.68 -7.08 4.81
CA LYS A 104 12.41 -7.02 3.53
C LYS A 104 13.20 -5.72 3.33
N ILE A 105 12.69 -4.59 3.83
CA ILE A 105 13.39 -3.29 3.76
C ILE A 105 14.19 -2.95 5.02
N ASN A 106 14.16 -3.83 6.03
CA ASN A 106 14.73 -3.63 7.36
C ASN A 106 14.40 -2.25 7.94
N TYR A 107 13.11 -1.91 7.97
CA TYR A 107 12.60 -0.61 8.45
C TYR A 107 11.10 -0.67 8.72
N LYS A 108 10.67 -0.15 9.87
CA LYS A 108 9.24 0.00 10.19
C LYS A 108 8.67 1.22 9.46
N ILE A 109 8.17 1.02 8.25
CA ILE A 109 7.79 2.11 7.35
C ILE A 109 6.33 2.53 7.53
N PHE A 110 5.45 1.59 7.89
CA PHE A 110 4.01 1.82 7.97
C PHE A 110 3.63 2.31 9.37
N ASP A 111 3.03 3.49 9.45
CA ASP A 111 2.68 4.11 10.73
C ASP A 111 1.31 3.67 11.24
N GLN A 112 0.40 3.29 10.33
CA GLN A 112 -0.98 2.94 10.70
C GLN A 112 -1.66 2.05 9.63
N ILE A 113 -2.55 1.19 10.09
CA ILE A 113 -3.48 0.40 9.27
C ILE A 113 -4.90 0.85 9.60
N ILE A 114 -5.66 1.22 8.59
CA ILE A 114 -7.10 1.50 8.68
C ILE A 114 -7.83 0.32 8.05
N ALA A 115 -8.48 -0.48 8.89
CA ALA A 115 -9.14 -1.71 8.47
C ALA A 115 -10.50 -1.48 7.79
N ALA A 116 -11.16 -2.56 7.38
CA ALA A 116 -12.53 -2.51 6.86
C ALA A 116 -13.52 -1.90 7.88
N PHE A 117 -14.54 -1.20 7.37
CA PHE A 117 -15.59 -0.61 8.20
C PHE A 117 -16.39 -1.68 8.97
N LYS A 118 -17.01 -2.62 8.25
CA LYS A 118 -17.76 -3.73 8.85
C LYS A 118 -17.35 -5.05 8.23
N ILE A 119 -17.31 -6.09 9.06
CA ILE A 119 -17.09 -7.48 8.67
C ILE A 119 -18.21 -8.31 9.32
N HIS A 120 -18.98 -9.04 8.51
CA HIS A 120 -20.17 -9.79 8.97
C HIS A 120 -21.14 -8.96 9.84
N GLY A 121 -21.38 -7.71 9.45
CA GLY A 121 -22.27 -6.79 10.17
C GLY A 121 -21.66 -6.10 11.41
N ASN A 122 -20.54 -6.62 11.93
CA ASN A 122 -19.84 -6.05 13.08
C ASN A 122 -18.94 -4.89 12.66
N HIS A 123 -18.99 -3.78 13.40
CA HIS A 123 -18.15 -2.60 13.16
C HIS A 123 -16.72 -2.85 13.65
N VAL A 124 -15.77 -2.90 12.71
CA VAL A 124 -14.36 -3.30 12.96
C VAL A 124 -13.44 -2.10 13.09
N GLU A 125 -13.66 -1.06 12.29
CA GLU A 125 -12.87 0.18 12.33
C GLU A 125 -13.74 1.36 12.74
N ILE A 126 -13.85 1.59 14.06
CA ILE A 126 -14.84 2.48 14.71
C ILE A 126 -14.87 3.89 14.12
N CYS A 127 -13.72 4.38 13.64
CA CYS A 127 -13.58 5.71 13.06
C CYS A 127 -14.11 5.83 11.62
N ARG A 128 -14.43 4.71 10.96
CA ARG A 128 -15.05 4.67 9.63
C ARG A 128 -16.57 4.74 9.73
N THR A 129 -17.19 5.24 8.67
CA THR A 129 -18.65 5.38 8.60
C THR A 129 -19.25 4.66 7.40
N THR A 130 -18.43 4.19 6.45
CA THR A 130 -18.87 3.51 5.23
C THR A 130 -17.85 2.48 4.75
N HIS A 131 -18.32 1.51 3.94
CA HIS A 131 -17.48 0.55 3.23
C HIS A 131 -16.62 1.23 2.14
N MET A 132 -17.06 2.38 1.63
CA MET A 132 -16.24 3.17 0.72
C MET A 132 -15.04 3.76 1.44
N LYS A 133 -13.92 3.93 0.73
CA LYS A 133 -12.79 4.72 1.24
C LYS A 133 -13.09 6.19 1.01
N THR A 134 -13.01 7.01 2.06
CA THR A 134 -13.31 8.45 1.97
C THR A 134 -12.26 9.26 2.69
N HIS A 135 -12.02 10.48 2.23
CA HIS A 135 -11.10 11.41 2.86
C HIS A 135 -11.52 11.72 4.30
N ASN A 136 -12.82 11.89 4.54
CA ASN A 136 -13.33 12.18 5.88
C ASN A 136 -13.06 11.04 6.87
N ASP A 137 -13.28 9.79 6.46
CA ASP A 137 -12.95 8.64 7.31
C ASP A 137 -11.43 8.53 7.52
N LEU A 138 -10.62 8.77 6.48
CA LEU A 138 -9.16 8.79 6.58
C LEU A 138 -8.68 9.82 7.63
N ILE A 139 -9.15 11.06 7.57
CA ILE A 139 -8.81 12.10 8.57
C ILE A 139 -9.27 11.67 9.96
N LYS A 140 -10.51 11.21 10.11
CA LYS A 140 -11.06 10.79 11.42
C LYS A 140 -10.26 9.66 12.05
N CYS A 141 -9.83 8.69 11.25
CA CYS A 141 -9.08 7.52 11.71
C CYS A 141 -7.62 7.83 12.05
N THR A 142 -6.99 8.75 11.33
CA THR A 142 -5.54 8.97 11.42
C THR A 142 -5.16 10.20 12.21
N LYS A 143 -6.12 11.11 12.44
CA LYS A 143 -5.93 12.42 13.07
C LYS A 143 -4.80 13.23 12.41
N ILE A 144 -4.57 13.03 11.11
CA ILE A 144 -3.68 13.90 10.35
C ILE A 144 -4.34 15.27 10.15
N PRO A 145 -3.54 16.34 9.98
CA PRO A 145 -4.07 17.67 9.70
C PRO A 145 -4.96 17.68 8.43
N ASP A 146 -6.03 18.47 8.45
CA ASP A 146 -6.94 18.61 7.30
C ASP A 146 -6.26 19.22 6.06
N ASP A 147 -5.16 19.93 6.24
CA ASP A 147 -4.32 20.51 5.19
C ASP A 147 -3.17 19.59 4.76
N ALA A 148 -3.09 18.36 5.31
CA ALA A 148 -2.11 17.37 4.89
C ALA A 148 -2.26 17.05 3.40
N ARG A 149 -1.12 16.87 2.74
CA ARG A 149 -1.07 16.51 1.32
C ARG A 149 -0.95 15.00 1.22
N ILE A 150 -1.90 14.38 0.53
CA ILE A 150 -2.06 12.94 0.55
C ILE A 150 -1.76 12.40 -0.84
N CYS A 151 -0.87 11.43 -0.95
CA CYS A 151 -0.77 10.60 -2.14
C CYS A 151 -1.49 9.30 -1.86
N PHE A 152 -2.56 9.03 -2.59
CA PHE A 152 -3.41 7.86 -2.38
C PHE A 152 -3.27 6.89 -3.55
N LEU A 153 -2.91 5.65 -3.26
CA LEU A 153 -2.68 4.58 -4.24
C LEU A 153 -3.67 3.47 -3.99
N ASP A 154 -4.48 3.18 -5.00
CA ASP A 154 -5.56 2.20 -4.91
C ASP A 154 -5.90 1.70 -6.32
N ASP A 155 -6.16 0.40 -6.47
CA ASP A 155 -6.60 -0.18 -7.73
C ASP A 155 -8.08 0.11 -8.02
N VAL A 156 -8.89 0.35 -6.99
CA VAL A 156 -10.27 0.80 -7.12
C VAL A 156 -10.32 2.33 -7.08
N PHE A 157 -11.14 2.92 -7.95
CA PHE A 157 -11.39 4.36 -7.90
C PHE A 157 -12.46 4.70 -6.84
N TYR A 158 -12.08 5.49 -5.85
CA TYR A 158 -12.97 5.99 -4.80
C TYR A 158 -13.23 7.49 -4.97
N PRO A 159 -14.44 7.91 -5.39
CA PRO A 159 -14.76 9.33 -5.57
C PRO A 159 -14.58 10.16 -4.29
N GLY A 160 -14.84 9.56 -3.12
CA GLY A 160 -14.66 10.21 -1.81
C GLY A 160 -13.20 10.49 -1.43
N MET A 161 -12.25 10.01 -2.24
CA MET A 161 -10.81 10.26 -2.14
C MET A 161 -10.31 11.16 -3.29
N SER A 162 -11.21 11.75 -4.09
CA SER A 162 -10.85 12.68 -5.16
C SER A 162 -11.11 14.12 -4.72
N ASN A 163 -10.06 14.84 -4.34
CA ASN A 163 -10.12 16.27 -4.05
C ASN A 163 -8.75 16.95 -4.28
N GLU A 164 -8.71 18.28 -4.16
CA GLU A 164 -7.53 19.10 -4.42
C GLU A 164 -6.30 18.80 -3.53
N LYS A 165 -6.48 18.17 -2.37
CA LYS A 165 -5.40 17.80 -1.44
C LYS A 165 -4.88 16.38 -1.67
N ILE A 166 -5.53 15.61 -2.54
CA ILE A 166 -5.20 14.22 -2.82
C ILE A 166 -4.61 14.09 -4.22
N TYR A 167 -3.36 13.64 -4.27
CA TYR A 167 -2.74 13.12 -5.47
C TYR A 167 -3.10 11.65 -5.62
N TYR A 168 -4.15 11.38 -6.40
CA TYR A 168 -4.67 10.03 -6.61
C TYR A 168 -3.86 9.31 -7.70
N ILE A 169 -3.40 8.09 -7.39
CA ILE A 169 -2.82 7.16 -8.35
C ILE A 169 -3.74 5.94 -8.41
N ASN A 170 -4.62 5.91 -9.42
CA ASN A 170 -5.49 4.76 -9.64
C ASN A 170 -4.75 3.72 -10.47
N LEU A 171 -4.55 2.54 -9.89
CA LEU A 171 -3.75 1.48 -10.47
C LEU A 171 -4.65 0.50 -11.20
N LYS A 172 -4.11 -0.18 -12.21
CA LYS A 172 -4.72 -1.44 -12.64
C LYS A 172 -4.57 -2.44 -11.48
N PRO A 173 -5.60 -3.23 -11.14
CA PRO A 173 -5.50 -4.30 -10.16
C PRO A 173 -4.36 -5.26 -10.51
N TYR A 174 -3.52 -5.56 -9.53
CA TYR A 174 -2.49 -6.59 -9.67
C TYR A 174 -3.07 -7.95 -9.29
N ILE A 175 -3.22 -8.82 -10.27
CA ILE A 175 -3.73 -10.19 -10.09
C ILE A 175 -2.65 -11.15 -10.56
N HIS A 176 -2.28 -12.12 -9.73
CA HIS A 176 -1.39 -13.20 -10.12
C HIS A 176 -1.77 -14.48 -9.41
N ASN A 177 -2.39 -15.37 -10.18
CA ASN A 177 -2.81 -16.67 -9.70
C ASN A 177 -1.65 -17.66 -9.70
N LEU A 178 -1.68 -18.61 -8.77
CA LEU A 178 -0.85 -19.81 -8.78
C LEU A 178 -1.75 -21.02 -8.54
N THR A 179 -1.49 -22.13 -9.23
CA THR A 179 -2.26 -23.35 -9.00
C THR A 179 -1.96 -23.89 -7.60
N PHE A 180 -2.97 -24.46 -6.93
CA PHE A 180 -2.75 -25.10 -5.63
C PHE A 180 -1.74 -26.25 -5.71
N ASP A 181 -1.70 -26.99 -6.82
CA ASP A 181 -0.70 -28.05 -7.03
C ASP A 181 0.72 -27.48 -7.01
N GLU A 182 0.96 -26.37 -7.71
CA GLU A 182 2.24 -25.67 -7.67
C GLU A 182 2.58 -25.20 -6.26
N MET A 183 1.60 -24.61 -5.55
CA MET A 183 1.81 -24.15 -4.18
C MET A 183 2.19 -25.30 -3.23
N ILE A 184 1.47 -26.42 -3.29
CA ILE A 184 1.70 -27.61 -2.48
C ILE A 184 3.10 -28.19 -2.78
N ASN A 185 3.45 -28.33 -4.05
CA ASN A 185 4.74 -28.91 -4.45
C ASN A 185 5.91 -28.08 -3.89
N ARG A 186 5.86 -26.74 -3.98
CA ARG A 186 6.93 -25.87 -3.43
C ARG A 186 7.14 -26.06 -1.93
N VAL A 187 6.07 -26.24 -1.15
CA VAL A 187 6.15 -26.50 0.30
C VAL A 187 6.73 -27.88 0.61
N ILE A 188 6.32 -28.90 -0.13
CA ILE A 188 6.82 -30.27 0.02
C ILE A 188 8.31 -30.32 -0.29
N GLU A 189 8.74 -29.71 -1.40
CA GLU A 189 10.16 -29.62 -1.80
C GLU A 189 11.01 -28.89 -0.75
N LYS A 190 10.44 -27.85 -0.13
CA LYS A 190 11.10 -27.11 0.95
C LYS A 190 11.20 -27.91 2.25
N LYS A 191 10.49 -29.03 2.38
CA LYS A 191 10.46 -29.91 3.56
C LYS A 191 10.14 -29.14 4.85
N LEU A 192 9.16 -28.24 4.79
CA LEU A 192 8.78 -27.39 5.93
C LEU A 192 8.13 -28.18 7.07
N PHE A 193 7.62 -29.37 6.80
CA PHE A 193 6.92 -30.19 7.77
C PHE A 193 7.61 -31.54 7.93
N ASN A 194 7.69 -32.03 9.18
CA ASN A 194 8.21 -33.35 9.49
C ASN A 194 7.12 -34.43 9.37
N ILE A 195 6.45 -34.48 8.21
CA ILE A 195 5.45 -35.49 7.87
C ILE A 195 5.73 -36.05 6.48
N GLN A 196 5.20 -37.23 6.17
CA GLN A 196 5.34 -37.82 4.84
C GLN A 196 4.73 -36.91 3.77
N SER A 197 5.45 -36.71 2.66
CA SER A 197 5.05 -35.82 1.57
C SER A 197 3.67 -36.15 1.01
N ASP A 198 3.33 -37.43 0.87
CA ASP A 198 2.02 -37.85 0.35
C ASP A 198 0.88 -37.44 1.28
N LEU A 199 1.04 -37.61 2.60
CA LEU A 199 0.05 -37.19 3.59
C LEU A 199 -0.13 -35.67 3.59
N CYS A 200 0.96 -34.92 3.47
CA CYS A 200 0.93 -33.46 3.34
C CYS A 200 0.13 -33.06 2.09
N LYS A 201 0.46 -33.67 0.95
CA LYS A 201 -0.18 -33.39 -0.34
C LYS A 201 -1.67 -33.70 -0.31
N ASP A 202 -2.05 -34.87 0.20
CA ASP A 202 -3.44 -35.33 0.26
C ASP A 202 -4.29 -34.42 1.15
N PHE A 203 -3.75 -34.02 2.30
CA PHE A 203 -4.44 -33.10 3.20
C PHE A 203 -4.63 -31.73 2.56
N LEU A 204 -3.56 -31.11 2.05
CA LEU A 204 -3.62 -29.76 1.47
C LEU A 204 -4.54 -29.73 0.24
N THR A 205 -4.42 -30.73 -0.64
CA THR A 205 -5.30 -30.87 -1.82
C THR A 205 -6.77 -30.95 -1.40
N THR A 206 -7.08 -31.81 -0.44
CA THR A 206 -8.45 -31.98 0.07
C THR A 206 -8.97 -30.73 0.76
N PHE A 207 -8.12 -30.01 1.50
CA PHE A 207 -8.51 -28.78 2.18
C PHE A 207 -8.81 -27.67 1.17
N LEU A 208 -7.93 -27.48 0.19
CA LEU A 208 -8.01 -26.38 -0.77
C LEU A 208 -9.17 -26.54 -1.77
N LYS A 209 -9.56 -27.78 -2.09
CA LYS A 209 -10.77 -28.09 -2.89
C LYS A 209 -12.08 -27.54 -2.31
N LYS A 210 -12.09 -27.13 -1.04
CA LYS A 210 -13.27 -26.51 -0.40
C LYS A 210 -13.48 -25.06 -0.82
N TYR A 211 -12.44 -24.40 -1.33
CA TYR A 211 -12.54 -23.04 -1.85
C TYR A 211 -12.98 -23.09 -3.30
N ASP A 212 -13.95 -22.25 -3.66
CA ASP A 212 -14.35 -22.04 -5.04
C ASP A 212 -13.31 -21.15 -5.72
N TYR A 213 -12.29 -21.78 -6.30
CA TYR A 213 -11.12 -21.11 -6.88
C TYR A 213 -11.13 -21.20 -8.40
N ILE A 214 -11.07 -20.05 -9.06
CA ILE A 214 -10.93 -19.95 -10.51
C ILE A 214 -9.48 -19.57 -10.81
N PHE A 215 -8.74 -20.53 -11.35
CA PHE A 215 -7.39 -20.28 -11.84
C PHE A 215 -7.43 -19.59 -13.21
N GLU A 216 -6.80 -18.44 -13.33
CA GLU A 216 -6.55 -17.79 -14.62
C GLU A 216 -5.05 -17.53 -14.80
N ASP A 217 -4.50 -18.09 -15.87
CA ASP A 217 -3.10 -17.92 -16.23
C ASP A 217 -2.78 -16.46 -16.56
N LYS A 218 -1.66 -15.99 -16.00
CA LYS A 218 -1.18 -14.65 -16.28
C LYS A 218 -0.35 -14.62 -17.55
N THR A 219 -0.86 -13.93 -18.58
CA THR A 219 -0.13 -13.74 -19.83
C THR A 219 1.17 -12.95 -19.64
N GLU A 220 2.17 -13.22 -20.49
CA GLU A 220 3.44 -12.46 -20.50
C GLU A 220 3.21 -10.96 -20.71
N LEU A 221 2.25 -10.61 -21.56
CA LEU A 221 1.85 -9.23 -21.80
C LEU A 221 1.31 -8.59 -20.52
N ALA A 222 0.39 -9.24 -19.80
CA ALA A 222 -0.13 -8.74 -18.53
C ALA A 222 1.00 -8.55 -17.50
N GLN A 223 1.91 -9.52 -17.40
CA GLN A 223 3.08 -9.43 -16.52
C GLN A 223 4.02 -8.27 -16.90
N SER A 224 4.19 -8.00 -18.20
CA SER A 224 4.99 -6.85 -18.68
C SER A 224 4.33 -5.52 -18.31
N VAL A 225 2.99 -5.44 -18.41
CA VAL A 225 2.21 -4.26 -18.04
C VAL A 225 2.37 -3.96 -16.56
N ASP A 226 2.33 -4.96 -15.69
CA ASP A 226 2.51 -4.75 -14.24
C ASP A 226 3.89 -4.23 -13.87
N LYS A 227 4.94 -4.67 -14.58
CA LYS A 227 6.29 -4.10 -14.45
C LYS A 227 6.32 -2.62 -14.87
N ILE A 228 5.60 -2.26 -15.92
CA ILE A 228 5.49 -0.86 -16.39
C ILE A 228 4.73 -0.01 -15.36
N ILE A 229 3.59 -0.48 -14.87
CA ILE A 229 2.79 0.23 -13.86
C ILE A 229 3.62 0.47 -12.60
N SER A 230 4.41 -0.50 -12.18
CA SER A 230 5.27 -0.36 -10.99
C SER A 230 6.36 0.71 -11.17
N LYS A 231 6.86 0.91 -12.41
CA LYS A 231 7.74 2.05 -12.73
C LYS A 231 6.96 3.37 -12.74
N GLN A 232 5.71 3.37 -13.21
CA GLN A 232 4.85 4.55 -13.18
C GLN A 232 4.54 4.98 -11.74
N ILE A 233 4.31 4.05 -10.81
CA ILE A 233 4.14 4.35 -9.38
C ILE A 233 5.30 5.18 -8.86
N LEU A 234 6.55 4.76 -9.11
CA LEU A 234 7.74 5.52 -8.72
C LEU A 234 7.75 6.93 -9.33
N LYS A 235 7.45 7.05 -10.63
CA LYS A 235 7.38 8.36 -11.32
C LYS A 235 6.32 9.26 -10.69
N HIS A 236 5.15 8.73 -10.38
CA HIS A 236 4.06 9.47 -9.74
C HIS A 236 4.41 9.89 -8.31
N LEU A 237 5.06 9.03 -7.53
CA LEU A 237 5.58 9.37 -6.21
C LEU A 237 6.65 10.48 -6.32
N ASP A 238 7.57 10.38 -7.28
CA ASP A 238 8.54 11.45 -7.56
C ASP A 238 7.84 12.77 -7.87
N ILE A 239 6.83 12.76 -8.73
CA ILE A 239 6.02 13.94 -9.04
C ILE A 239 5.35 14.51 -7.80
N PHE A 240 4.73 13.67 -6.96
CA PHE A 240 4.08 14.08 -5.71
C PHE A 240 5.05 14.79 -4.77
N PHE A 241 6.26 14.24 -4.60
CA PHE A 241 7.29 14.85 -3.75
C PHE A 241 7.98 16.06 -4.41
N TYR A 242 8.13 16.10 -5.74
CA TYR A 242 8.85 17.14 -6.49
C TYR A 242 8.00 18.37 -6.80
N LYS A 243 6.76 18.21 -7.31
CA LYS A 243 5.90 19.33 -7.74
C LYS A 243 5.65 20.38 -6.65
N PHE A 244 5.96 20.06 -5.40
CA PHE A 244 5.67 20.92 -4.26
C PHE A 244 6.89 21.27 -3.41
N SER A 245 8.10 20.78 -3.73
CA SER A 245 9.33 21.42 -3.25
C SER A 245 9.47 22.81 -3.87
N ASP A 246 9.11 22.96 -5.15
CA ASP A 246 9.17 24.24 -5.87
C ASP A 246 8.04 25.20 -5.49
N ALA A 247 6.87 24.71 -5.07
CA ALA A 247 5.79 25.57 -4.54
C ALA A 247 6.22 26.28 -3.24
N CYS A 248 7.01 25.60 -2.38
CA CYS A 248 7.61 26.21 -1.19
C CYS A 248 8.77 27.16 -1.52
N TYR A 249 9.51 26.92 -2.61
CA TYR A 249 10.58 27.82 -3.05
C TYR A 249 10.03 29.11 -3.70
N ASN A 250 8.93 29.00 -4.44
CA ASN A 250 8.31 30.11 -5.17
C ASN A 250 7.45 31.05 -4.30
N MET A 251 7.19 30.72 -3.03
CA MET A 251 6.49 31.63 -2.11
C MET A 251 7.37 32.78 -1.58
N ASN A 252 8.70 32.72 -1.76
CA ASN A 252 9.61 33.75 -1.25
C ASN A 252 10.03 34.83 -2.26
N THR A 253 9.47 34.86 -3.48
CA THR A 253 9.86 35.87 -4.49
C THR A 253 8.67 36.49 -5.24
N LYS A 254 7.71 37.05 -4.49
CA LYS A 254 6.91 38.17 -5.02
C LYS A 254 6.90 39.33 -4.03
N ARG A 255 8.07 39.97 -3.85
CA ARG A 255 8.08 41.39 -3.47
C ARG A 255 7.33 42.14 -4.58
N ARG A 256 6.09 42.53 -4.31
CA ARG A 256 5.38 43.52 -5.13
C ARG A 256 6.30 44.74 -5.23
N LYS A 257 6.85 45.01 -6.41
CA LYS A 257 7.44 46.32 -6.70
C LYS A 257 6.32 47.34 -6.54
N ILE A 258 6.33 48.07 -5.43
CA ILE A 258 5.53 49.28 -5.29
C ILE A 258 6.08 50.23 -6.35
N ILE A 259 5.33 50.37 -7.44
CA ILE A 259 5.59 51.41 -8.43
C ILE A 259 5.30 52.73 -7.71
N LYS A 260 6.35 53.43 -7.27
CA LYS A 260 6.22 54.81 -6.82
C LYS A 260 5.89 55.66 -8.03
N ASN A 261 4.64 56.07 -8.17
CA ASN A 261 4.26 57.12 -9.10
C ASN A 261 5.04 58.39 -8.75
N LYS A 262 5.99 58.79 -9.60
CA LYS A 262 6.62 60.10 -9.55
C LYS A 262 5.58 61.12 -10.01
N THR A 263 5.04 61.89 -9.07
CA THR A 263 4.32 63.12 -9.40
C THR A 263 5.29 64.12 -10.02
N LEU A 264 4.98 64.56 -11.25
CA LEU A 264 5.69 65.64 -11.94
C LEU A 264 5.54 66.94 -11.14
N LYS A 265 6.65 67.51 -10.69
CA LYS A 265 6.70 68.88 -10.14
C LYS A 265 6.29 69.85 -11.23
N LYS A 266 5.17 70.54 -11.03
CA LYS A 266 4.76 71.70 -11.84
C LYS A 266 5.66 72.87 -11.44
N ASN A 267 6.62 73.23 -12.30
CA ASN A 267 7.37 74.47 -12.14
C ASN A 267 6.40 75.65 -12.31
N LYS A 268 6.18 76.40 -11.23
CA LYS A 268 5.71 77.79 -11.30
C LYS A 268 6.92 78.63 -11.73
N ASN A 269 6.92 79.12 -12.97
CA ASN A 269 7.71 80.29 -13.31
C ASN A 269 6.84 81.52 -13.08
N ILE A 270 7.29 82.33 -12.13
CA ILE A 270 6.85 83.69 -11.85
C ILE A 270 7.86 84.63 -12.52
N THR A 271 7.38 85.81 -12.95
CA THR A 271 8.08 87.05 -13.39
C THR A 271 8.73 87.03 -14.78
N ASN A 272 8.55 88.04 -15.65
CA ASN A 272 8.08 89.43 -15.48
C ASN A 272 6.90 89.79 -16.38
#